data_AF-A0A7R9WF08-F1
#
_entry.id   AF-A0A7R9WF08-F1
#
_cell.length_a   1.000
_cell.length_b   1.000
_cell.length_c   1.000
_cell.angle_alpha   90.00
_cell.angle_beta   90.00
_cell.angle_gamma   90.00
#
_symmetry.space_group_name_H-M   'P 1'
#
loop_
_entity.id
_entity.type
_entity.pdbx_description
1 polymer ?
#
loop_
_entity_poly.entity_id
_entity_poly.type
_entity_poly.pdbx_seq_one_letter_code
_entity_poly.pdbx_strand_id
1 'polypeptide(L)'
;KRTLKVDPYHVGRIKPYTSDILQESTDKLQALAAADKERMLLEESKNKVESYVYHIKNTLLDDEENINKVTNEEQRAEVLKLAEDAEEWMYDEGYDADLPTYEDKYAELSVPMEKIKRRVKEAEDRPSAIKALTKKLTKIEKLMADWVESLPQVTEEERAGVLESVEGVRKWIAEKEEEQSKTDPWEEPVFTSEEVPLQTKEIES
;
A
#
# COMPACT_ATOMS: atom_id res chain seq x y z
N LYS A 1 -56.38 24.75 45.67
CA LYS A 1 -55.16 24.00 45.28
C LYS A 1 -55.30 22.57 45.77
N ARG A 2 -55.46 21.58 44.87
CA ARG A 2 -55.37 20.16 45.26
C ARG A 2 -53.89 19.77 45.21
N THR A 3 -53.31 19.43 46.35
CA THR A 3 -51.96 18.86 46.43
C THR A 3 -52.05 17.38 46.09
N LEU A 4 -51.38 16.96 45.02
CA LEU A 4 -51.20 15.55 44.69
C LEU A 4 -50.31 14.91 45.77
N LYS A 5 -50.80 13.87 46.43
CA LYS A 5 -49.97 12.98 47.23
C LYS A 5 -49.37 11.94 46.29
N VAL A 6 -48.04 11.95 46.16
CA VAL A 6 -47.29 10.91 45.47
C VAL A 6 -46.77 9.97 46.55
N ASP A 7 -47.30 8.75 46.60
CA ASP A 7 -46.73 7.68 47.40
C ASP A 7 -45.64 6.98 46.57
N PRO A 8 -44.35 7.09 46.94
CA PRO A 8 -43.30 6.38 46.25
C PRO A 8 -43.45 4.89 46.55
N TYR A 9 -43.97 4.13 45.58
CA TYR A 9 -43.89 2.68 45.64
C TYR A 9 -42.56 2.25 45.02
N HIS A 10 -41.70 1.64 45.83
CA HIS A 10 -40.56 0.88 45.34
C HIS A 10 -40.94 -0.60 45.38
N VAL A 11 -41.08 -1.22 44.22
CA VAL A 11 -41.25 -2.68 44.11
C VAL A 11 -39.88 -3.32 44.33
N GLY A 12 -39.60 -3.72 45.57
CA GLY A 12 -38.42 -4.51 45.95
C GLY A 12 -37.23 -3.70 46.48
N ARG A 13 -36.38 -4.37 47.29
CA ARG A 13 -35.08 -3.82 47.71
C ARG A 13 -34.12 -3.92 46.52
N ILE A 14 -33.61 -2.79 46.04
CA ILE A 14 -32.46 -2.77 45.11
C ILE A 14 -31.28 -3.37 45.89
N LYS A 15 -30.91 -4.61 45.56
CA LYS A 15 -29.70 -5.23 46.12
C LYS A 15 -28.52 -4.80 45.24
N PRO A 16 -27.44 -4.27 45.82
CA PRO A 16 -26.21 -4.07 45.06
C PRO A 16 -25.74 -5.44 44.53
N TYR A 17 -25.19 -5.46 43.32
CA TYR A 17 -24.61 -6.68 42.77
C TYR A 17 -23.53 -7.23 43.71
N THR A 18 -23.52 -8.55 43.88
CA THR A 18 -22.39 -9.23 44.52
C THR A 18 -21.21 -9.24 43.56
N SER A 19 -19.99 -9.44 44.10
CA SER A 19 -18.78 -9.56 43.28
C SER A 19 -18.95 -10.62 42.19
N ASP A 20 -19.57 -11.76 42.51
CA ASP A 20 -19.78 -12.86 41.58
C ASP A 20 -20.72 -12.49 40.43
N ILE A 21 -21.83 -11.79 40.72
CA ILE A 21 -22.78 -11.36 39.67
C ILE A 21 -22.17 -10.24 38.81
N LEU A 22 -21.35 -9.35 39.40
CA LEU A 22 -20.60 -8.36 38.62
C LEU A 22 -19.61 -9.03 37.67
N GLN A 23 -18.88 -10.05 38.13
CA GLN A 23 -17.94 -10.79 37.30
C GLN A 23 -18.68 -11.51 36.17
N GLU A 24 -19.74 -12.27 36.48
CA GLU A 24 -20.55 -12.97 35.46
C GLU A 24 -21.12 -11.99 34.42
N SER A 25 -21.63 -10.84 34.87
CA SER A 25 -22.15 -9.80 33.97
C SER A 25 -21.05 -9.19 33.11
N THR A 26 -19.86 -8.99 33.66
CA THR A 26 -18.69 -8.45 32.93
C THR A 26 -18.21 -9.44 31.88
N ASP A 27 -18.08 -10.71 32.22
CA ASP A 27 -17.66 -11.77 31.31
C ASP A 27 -18.66 -11.91 30.15
N LYS A 28 -19.96 -11.85 30.45
CA LYS A 28 -21.02 -11.87 29.44
C LYS A 28 -20.95 -10.66 28.51
N LEU A 29 -20.73 -9.46 29.05
CA LEU A 29 -20.58 -8.24 28.23
C LEU A 29 -19.33 -8.31 27.35
N GLN A 30 -18.22 -8.86 27.86
CA GLN A 30 -17.00 -9.06 27.09
C GLN A 30 -17.21 -10.07 25.95
N ALA A 31 -17.89 -11.18 26.22
CA ALA A 31 -18.21 -12.17 25.19
C ALA A 31 -19.12 -11.59 24.09
N LEU A 32 -20.14 -10.81 24.46
CA LEU A 32 -21.00 -10.11 23.51
C LEU A 32 -20.22 -9.08 22.68
N ALA A 33 -19.37 -8.28 23.33
CA ALA A 33 -18.53 -7.30 22.64
C ALA A 33 -17.53 -7.96 21.67
N ALA A 34 -16.99 -9.12 22.01
CA ALA A 34 -16.12 -9.89 21.13
C ALA A 34 -16.88 -10.41 19.90
N ALA A 35 -18.07 -10.99 20.09
CA ALA A 35 -18.92 -11.47 19.00
C ALA A 35 -19.40 -10.33 18.08
N ASP A 36 -19.78 -9.18 18.65
CA ASP A 36 -20.14 -7.99 17.88
C ASP A 36 -18.95 -7.48 17.05
N LYS A 37 -17.75 -7.45 17.64
CA LYS A 37 -16.53 -7.05 16.93
C LYS A 37 -16.19 -8.01 15.79
N GLU A 38 -16.27 -9.32 16.01
CA GLU A 38 -16.03 -10.32 14.98
C GLU A 38 -17.00 -10.15 13.81
N ARG A 39 -18.29 -9.97 14.11
CA ARG A 39 -19.30 -9.70 13.11
C ARG A 39 -19.01 -8.42 12.33
N MET A 40 -18.63 -7.33 13.00
CA MET A 40 -18.26 -6.07 12.34
C MET A 40 -17.08 -6.26 11.38
N LEU A 41 -16.02 -6.95 11.83
CA LEU A 41 -14.84 -7.21 11.00
C LEU A 41 -15.18 -8.09 9.78
N LEU A 42 -16.04 -9.10 9.95
CA LEU A 42 -16.49 -9.93 8.84
C LEU A 42 -17.25 -9.10 7.79
N GLU A 43 -18.21 -8.26 8.21
CA GLU A 43 -18.95 -7.38 7.31
C GLU A 43 -18.02 -6.37 6.61
N GLU A 44 -17.02 -5.82 7.31
CA GLU A 44 -15.99 -4.97 6.71
C GLU A 44 -15.18 -5.72 5.64
N SER A 45 -14.79 -6.97 5.91
CA SER A 45 -14.05 -7.80 4.96
C SER A 45 -14.90 -8.17 3.73
N LYS A 46 -16.18 -8.49 3.92
CA LYS A 46 -17.17 -8.70 2.84
C LYS A 46 -17.26 -7.50 1.92
N ASN A 47 -17.50 -6.31 2.50
CA ASN A 47 -17.55 -5.05 1.76
C ASN A 47 -16.24 -4.75 1.04
N LYS A 48 -15.11 -5.12 1.64
CA LYS A 48 -13.78 -4.91 1.05
C LYS A 48 -13.56 -5.77 -0.19
N VAL A 49 -13.94 -7.04 -0.17
CA VAL A 49 -13.88 -7.91 -1.37
C VAL A 49 -14.79 -7.36 -2.46
N GLU A 50 -16.07 -7.09 -2.15
CA GLU A 50 -17.04 -6.57 -3.11
C GLU A 50 -16.57 -5.26 -3.75
N SER A 51 -16.15 -4.29 -2.92
CA SER A 51 -15.63 -3.01 -3.41
C SER A 51 -14.40 -3.19 -4.30
N TYR A 52 -13.55 -4.18 -4.00
CA TYR A 52 -12.34 -4.42 -4.77
C TYR A 52 -12.60 -5.12 -6.11
N VAL A 53 -13.62 -5.98 -6.19
CA VAL A 53 -14.13 -6.52 -7.47
C VAL A 53 -14.54 -5.39 -8.40
N TYR A 54 -15.34 -4.44 -7.90
CA TYR A 54 -15.70 -3.24 -8.68
C TYR A 54 -14.49 -2.37 -9.01
N HIS A 55 -13.57 -2.19 -8.05
CA HIS A 55 -12.33 -1.46 -8.26
C HIS A 55 -11.53 -2.03 -9.42
N ILE A 56 -11.36 -3.35 -9.51
CA ILE A 56 -10.66 -4.02 -10.61
C ILE A 56 -11.35 -3.73 -11.94
N LYS A 57 -12.66 -4.01 -12.04
CA LYS A 57 -13.43 -3.82 -13.27
C LYS A 57 -13.34 -2.38 -13.77
N ASN A 58 -13.51 -1.40 -12.88
CA ASN A 58 -13.41 0.01 -13.23
C ASN A 58 -11.99 0.40 -13.61
N THR A 59 -10.97 -0.03 -12.87
CA THR A 59 -9.57 0.34 -13.15
C THR A 59 -9.11 -0.19 -14.51
N LEU A 60 -9.48 -1.43 -14.86
CA LEU A 60 -9.16 -2.03 -16.16
C LEU A 60 -9.80 -1.27 -17.33
N LEU A 61 -10.96 -0.63 -17.11
CA LEU A 61 -11.66 0.17 -18.12
C LEU A 61 -11.16 1.62 -18.18
N ASP A 62 -11.03 2.27 -17.03
CA ASP A 62 -10.73 3.70 -16.93
C ASP A 62 -9.25 3.99 -17.26
N ASP A 63 -8.34 3.08 -16.92
CA ASP A 63 -6.89 3.22 -17.13
C ASP A 63 -6.34 2.22 -18.17
N GLU A 64 -7.19 1.80 -19.11
CA GLU A 64 -6.89 0.80 -20.13
C GLU A 64 -5.56 1.11 -20.87
N GLU A 65 -5.32 2.37 -21.25
CA GLU A 65 -4.15 2.75 -22.03
C GLU A 65 -2.84 2.49 -21.26
N ASN A 66 -2.77 2.85 -19.97
CA ASN A 66 -1.54 2.67 -19.20
C ASN A 66 -1.37 1.23 -18.74
N ILE A 67 -2.46 0.55 -18.41
CA ILE A 67 -2.44 -0.87 -18.08
C ILE A 67 -1.98 -1.71 -19.28
N ASN A 68 -2.46 -1.41 -20.49
CA ASN A 68 -2.05 -2.11 -21.71
C ASN A 68 -0.55 -1.95 -22.02
N LYS A 69 0.09 -0.87 -21.57
CA LYS A 69 1.55 -0.68 -21.74
C LYS A 69 2.37 -1.60 -20.84
N VAL A 70 1.83 -2.05 -19.72
CA VAL A 70 2.57 -2.80 -18.67
C VAL A 70 1.97 -4.18 -18.37
N THR A 71 1.06 -4.65 -19.23
CA THR A 71 0.41 -5.96 -19.10
C THR A 71 0.22 -6.59 -20.47
N ASN A 72 0.10 -7.91 -20.50
CA ASN A 72 -0.39 -8.64 -21.66
C ASN A 72 -1.88 -8.98 -21.52
N GLU A 73 -2.49 -9.46 -22.59
CA GLU A 73 -3.92 -9.81 -22.61
C GLU A 73 -4.27 -10.93 -21.63
N GLU A 74 -3.39 -11.93 -21.49
CA GLU A 74 -3.58 -13.05 -20.56
C GLU A 74 -3.66 -12.58 -19.11
N GLN A 75 -2.76 -11.69 -18.68
CA GLN A 75 -2.76 -11.11 -17.33
C GLN A 75 -4.02 -10.28 -17.06
N ARG A 76 -4.50 -9.51 -18.04
CA ARG A 76 -5.76 -8.75 -17.88
C ARG A 76 -6.97 -9.66 -17.80
N ALA A 77 -7.01 -10.69 -18.64
CA ALA A 77 -8.07 -11.69 -18.63
C ALA A 77 -8.07 -12.50 -17.32
N GLU A 78 -6.90 -12.85 -16.79
CA GLU A 78 -6.74 -13.54 -15.51
C GLU A 78 -7.28 -12.70 -14.36
N VAL A 79 -6.91 -11.41 -14.28
CA VAL A 79 -7.38 -10.52 -13.21
C VAL A 79 -8.87 -10.25 -13.30
N LEU A 80 -9.40 -10.08 -14.52
CA LEU A 80 -10.85 -9.93 -14.72
C LEU A 80 -11.60 -11.19 -14.28
N LYS A 81 -11.10 -12.36 -14.69
CA LYS A 81 -11.68 -13.64 -14.30
C LYS A 81 -11.63 -13.84 -12.79
N LEU A 82 -10.53 -13.52 -12.13
CA LEU A 82 -10.44 -13.58 -10.67
C LEU A 82 -11.49 -12.69 -9.98
N ALA A 83 -11.78 -11.52 -10.55
CA ALA A 83 -12.83 -10.64 -10.03
C ALA A 83 -14.24 -11.20 -10.23
N GLU A 84 -14.50 -11.85 -11.38
CA GLU A 84 -15.75 -12.55 -11.65
C GLU A 84 -15.92 -13.79 -10.74
N ASP A 85 -14.89 -14.62 -10.62
CA ASP A 85 -14.87 -15.80 -9.76
C ASP A 85 -15.04 -15.41 -8.28
N ALA A 86 -14.46 -14.29 -7.84
CA ALA A 86 -14.65 -13.76 -6.49
C ALA A 86 -16.08 -13.24 -6.26
N GLU A 87 -16.70 -12.61 -7.26
CA GLU A 87 -18.09 -12.17 -7.19
C GLU A 87 -19.04 -13.36 -7.07
N GLU A 88 -18.89 -14.38 -7.92
CA GLU A 88 -19.69 -15.62 -7.85
C GLU A 88 -19.49 -16.33 -6.50
N TRP A 89 -18.24 -16.47 -6.06
CA TRP A 89 -17.91 -17.06 -4.76
C TRP A 89 -18.62 -16.36 -3.60
N MET A 90 -18.74 -15.03 -3.60
CA MET A 90 -19.44 -14.29 -2.54
C MET A 90 -20.93 -14.66 -2.41
N TYR A 91 -21.59 -15.05 -3.51
CA TYR A 91 -23.00 -15.45 -3.51
C TYR A 91 -23.22 -16.93 -3.19
N ASP A 92 -22.21 -17.77 -3.38
CA ASP A 92 -22.27 -19.21 -3.15
C ASP A 92 -21.49 -19.63 -1.88
N GLU A 93 -20.27 -20.16 -2.05
CA GLU A 93 -19.45 -20.71 -0.97
C GLU A 93 -19.06 -19.67 0.09
N GLY A 94 -18.95 -18.40 -0.32
CA GLY A 94 -18.58 -17.28 0.52
C GLY A 94 -19.70 -16.80 1.45
N TYR A 95 -20.97 -17.14 1.19
CA TYR A 95 -22.11 -16.55 1.92
C TYR A 95 -21.97 -16.66 3.45
N ASP A 96 -21.63 -17.86 3.92
CA ASP A 96 -21.42 -18.21 5.35
C ASP A 96 -19.93 -18.36 5.72
N ALA A 97 -19.00 -17.88 4.88
CA ALA A 97 -17.58 -17.98 5.14
C ALA A 97 -17.12 -17.09 6.31
N ASP A 98 -16.07 -17.52 6.99
CA ASP A 98 -15.50 -16.82 8.14
C ASP A 98 -14.57 -15.67 7.72
N LEU A 99 -14.16 -14.85 8.70
CA LEU A 99 -13.32 -13.68 8.45
C LEU A 99 -11.98 -14.05 7.77
N PRO A 100 -11.21 -15.05 8.24
CA PRO A 100 -9.97 -15.46 7.58
C PRO A 100 -10.17 -15.84 6.12
N THR A 101 -11.25 -16.57 5.78
CA THR A 101 -11.52 -16.96 4.40
C THR A 101 -11.76 -15.74 3.50
N TYR A 102 -12.48 -14.72 4.00
CA TYR A 102 -12.66 -13.47 3.26
C TYR A 102 -11.36 -12.66 3.11
N GLU A 103 -10.49 -12.67 4.12
CA GLU A 103 -9.17 -12.03 4.04
C GLU A 103 -8.26 -12.72 3.00
N ASP A 104 -8.26 -14.06 2.98
CA ASP A 104 -7.52 -14.85 2.00
C ASP A 104 -8.07 -14.60 0.59
N LYS A 105 -9.38 -14.54 0.42
CA LYS A 105 -9.99 -14.26 -0.89
C LYS A 105 -9.68 -12.84 -1.38
N TYR A 106 -9.66 -11.87 -0.46
CA TYR A 106 -9.18 -10.53 -0.77
C TYR A 106 -7.71 -10.53 -1.21
N ALA A 107 -6.84 -11.29 -0.54
CA ALA A 107 -5.42 -11.38 -0.91
C ALA A 107 -5.23 -12.02 -2.29
N GLU A 108 -5.95 -13.11 -2.60
CA GLU A 108 -5.94 -13.77 -3.91
C GLU A 108 -6.31 -12.79 -5.04
N LEU A 109 -7.36 -11.99 -4.82
CA LEU A 109 -7.84 -10.99 -5.79
C LEU A 109 -6.90 -9.77 -5.90
N SER A 110 -6.39 -9.28 -4.78
CA SER A 110 -5.64 -8.01 -4.72
C SER A 110 -4.19 -8.14 -5.18
N VAL A 111 -3.51 -9.25 -4.88
CA VAL A 111 -2.08 -9.41 -5.21
C VAL A 111 -1.79 -9.23 -6.71
N PRO A 112 -2.51 -9.87 -7.65
CA PRO A 112 -2.29 -9.66 -9.08
C PRO A 112 -2.57 -8.22 -9.53
N MET A 113 -3.66 -7.62 -9.04
CA MET A 113 -4.03 -6.26 -9.42
C MET A 113 -3.03 -5.22 -8.90
N GLU A 114 -2.56 -5.36 -7.65
CA GLU A 114 -1.56 -4.45 -7.08
C GLU A 114 -0.22 -4.55 -7.80
N LYS A 115 0.15 -5.73 -8.33
CA LYS A 115 1.33 -5.85 -9.21
C LYS A 115 1.17 -5.02 -10.48
N ILE A 116 0.00 -5.06 -11.12
CA ILE A 116 -0.29 -4.27 -12.32
C ILE A 116 -0.22 -2.77 -11.98
N LYS A 117 -0.92 -2.32 -10.94
CA LYS A 117 -0.88 -0.92 -10.49
C LYS A 117 0.53 -0.45 -10.18
N ARG A 118 1.33 -1.29 -9.52
CA ARG A 118 2.73 -0.99 -9.23
C ARG A 118 3.52 -0.79 -10.52
N ARG A 119 3.36 -1.66 -11.53
CA ARG A 119 4.04 -1.48 -12.82
C ARG A 119 3.61 -0.19 -13.53
N VAL A 120 2.31 0.14 -13.52
CA VAL A 120 1.82 1.41 -14.08
C VAL A 120 2.52 2.58 -13.40
N LYS A 121 2.52 2.60 -12.07
CA LYS A 121 3.19 3.64 -11.28
C LYS A 121 4.69 3.72 -11.56
N GLU A 122 5.39 2.60 -11.60
CA GLU A 122 6.83 2.55 -11.88
C GLU A 122 7.17 2.97 -13.32
N ALA A 123 6.25 2.81 -14.28
CA ALA A 123 6.44 3.32 -15.63
C ALA A 123 6.47 4.86 -15.68
N GLU A 124 5.74 5.52 -14.79
CA GLU A 124 5.71 6.99 -14.67
C GLU A 124 6.80 7.52 -13.73
N ASP A 125 6.99 6.88 -12.59
CA ASP A 125 7.85 7.38 -11.51
C ASP A 125 9.33 7.17 -11.80
N ARG A 126 9.74 6.09 -12.48
CA ARG A 126 11.17 5.82 -12.75
C ARG A 126 11.81 6.86 -13.66
N PRO A 127 11.25 7.24 -14.82
CA PRO A 127 11.80 8.32 -15.63
C PRO A 127 11.89 9.64 -14.87
N SER A 128 10.90 9.93 -14.01
CA SER A 128 10.89 11.12 -13.16
C SER A 128 12.03 11.09 -12.13
N ALA A 129 12.20 9.95 -11.44
CA ALA A 129 13.25 9.73 -10.45
C ALA A 129 14.64 9.85 -11.08
N ILE A 130 14.88 9.22 -12.23
CA ILE A 130 16.15 9.30 -12.97
C ILE A 130 16.45 10.74 -13.39
N LYS A 131 15.45 11.48 -13.88
CA LYS A 131 15.61 12.89 -14.24
C LYS A 131 15.96 13.76 -13.04
N ALA A 132 15.30 13.53 -11.90
CA ALA A 132 15.60 14.24 -10.66
C ALA A 132 17.02 13.94 -10.17
N LEU A 133 17.42 12.67 -10.19
CA LEU A 133 18.76 12.22 -9.84
C LEU A 133 19.82 12.83 -10.76
N THR A 134 19.63 12.74 -12.07
CA THR A 134 20.56 13.32 -13.06
C THR A 134 20.73 14.82 -12.86
N LYS A 135 19.64 15.55 -12.57
CA LYS A 135 19.69 16.98 -12.25
C LYS A 135 20.49 17.26 -10.97
N LYS A 136 20.39 16.39 -9.95
CA LYS A 136 21.16 16.49 -8.71
C LYS A 136 22.64 16.24 -8.96
N LEU A 137 22.99 15.20 -9.72
CA LEU A 137 24.38 14.90 -10.12
C LEU A 137 25.03 16.06 -10.89
N THR A 138 24.33 16.64 -11.87
CA THR A 138 24.83 17.80 -12.61
C THR A 138 25.01 19.04 -11.72
N LYS A 139 24.21 19.21 -10.67
CA LYS A 139 24.44 20.29 -9.70
C LYS A 139 25.67 20.03 -8.85
N ILE A 140 25.90 18.78 -8.43
CA ILE A 140 27.08 18.40 -7.64
C ILE A 140 28.34 18.64 -8.46
N GLU A 141 28.38 18.22 -9.73
CA GLU A 141 29.51 18.47 -10.65
C GLU A 141 29.82 19.97 -10.77
N LYS A 142 28.78 20.81 -10.92
CA LYS A 142 28.95 22.27 -10.97
C LYS A 142 29.49 22.83 -9.67
N LEU A 143 28.98 22.37 -8.51
CA LEU A 143 29.49 22.79 -7.21
C LEU A 143 30.96 22.42 -7.03
N MET A 144 31.37 21.22 -7.43
CA MET A 144 32.78 20.81 -7.37
C MET A 144 33.68 21.70 -8.25
N ALA A 145 33.20 22.11 -9.43
CA ALA A 145 33.91 23.06 -10.28
C ALA A 145 34.00 24.46 -9.65
N ASP A 146 32.90 24.97 -9.08
CA ASP A 146 32.86 26.28 -8.42
C ASP A 146 33.77 26.32 -7.16
N TRP A 147 33.93 25.19 -6.47
CA TRP A 147 34.79 25.07 -5.28
C TRP A 147 36.28 25.20 -5.59
N VAL A 148 36.69 25.04 -6.85
CA VAL A 148 38.08 25.31 -7.26
C VAL A 148 38.46 26.76 -6.96
N GLU A 149 37.54 27.70 -7.16
CA GLU A 149 37.78 29.13 -6.92
C GLU A 149 37.21 29.61 -5.57
N SER A 150 36.07 29.07 -5.15
CA SER A 150 35.34 29.56 -3.97
C SER A 150 35.76 28.93 -2.63
N LEU A 151 36.34 27.72 -2.64
CA LEU A 151 36.74 26.99 -1.45
C LEU A 151 38.11 26.32 -1.64
N PRO A 152 39.21 27.09 -1.69
CA PRO A 152 40.55 26.56 -1.95
C PRO A 152 41.07 25.62 -0.85
N GLN A 153 40.43 25.57 0.32
CA GLN A 153 40.75 24.62 1.39
C GLN A 153 40.28 23.19 1.09
N VAL A 154 39.34 23.00 0.16
CA VAL A 154 38.92 21.67 -0.28
C VAL A 154 39.95 21.16 -1.29
N THR A 155 40.56 20.03 -0.97
CA THR A 155 41.63 19.44 -1.77
C THR A 155 41.10 18.92 -3.11
N GLU A 156 42.00 18.79 -4.08
CA GLU A 156 41.68 18.16 -5.36
C GLU A 156 41.27 16.69 -5.18
N GLU A 157 41.91 15.99 -4.23
CA GLU A 157 41.60 14.59 -3.89
C GLU A 157 40.18 14.44 -3.34
N GLU A 158 39.74 15.32 -2.44
CA GLU A 158 38.37 15.31 -1.89
C GLU A 158 37.32 15.58 -2.99
N ARG A 159 37.59 16.53 -3.90
CA ARG A 159 36.68 16.79 -5.03
C ARG A 159 36.66 15.62 -6.02
N ALA A 160 37.82 15.01 -6.28
CA ALA A 160 37.93 13.86 -7.18
C ALA A 160 37.13 12.66 -6.66
N GLY A 161 37.16 12.38 -5.34
CA GLY A 161 36.36 11.30 -4.75
C GLY A 161 34.85 11.50 -4.89
N VAL A 162 34.37 12.74 -4.77
CA VAL A 162 32.96 13.08 -5.01
C VAL A 162 32.59 12.90 -6.49
N LEU A 163 33.46 13.32 -7.41
CA LEU A 163 33.24 13.15 -8.86
C LEU A 163 33.26 11.67 -9.28
N GLU A 164 34.15 10.85 -8.70
CA GLU A 164 34.18 9.40 -8.91
C GLU A 164 32.87 8.75 -8.43
N SER A 165 32.37 9.16 -7.27
CA SER A 165 31.06 8.69 -6.76
C SER A 165 29.92 9.09 -7.68
N VAL A 166 29.94 10.32 -8.23
CA VAL A 166 28.97 10.78 -9.23
C VAL A 166 29.03 9.92 -10.50
N GLU A 167 30.22 9.61 -11.00
CA GLU A 167 30.41 8.75 -12.18
C GLU A 167 29.89 7.32 -11.91
N GLY A 168 30.14 6.78 -10.72
CA GLY A 168 29.60 5.50 -10.26
C GLY A 168 28.07 5.46 -10.32
N VAL A 169 27.40 6.49 -9.80
CA VAL A 169 25.94 6.59 -9.87
C VAL A 169 25.45 6.73 -11.31
N ARG A 170 26.12 7.52 -12.17
CA ARG A 170 25.76 7.62 -13.60
C ARG A 170 25.86 6.28 -14.31
N LYS A 171 26.91 5.51 -14.02
CA LYS A 171 27.11 4.18 -14.58
C LYS A 171 26.01 3.22 -14.14
N TRP A 172 25.66 3.25 -12.85
CA TRP A 172 24.54 2.47 -12.32
C TRP A 172 23.22 2.80 -13.03
N ILE A 173 22.90 4.08 -13.24
CA ILE A 173 21.69 4.49 -13.99
C ILE A 173 21.71 3.88 -15.40
N ALA A 174 22.84 4.02 -16.12
CA ALA A 174 22.96 3.53 -17.48
C ALA A 174 22.82 2.00 -17.56
N GLU A 175 23.48 1.26 -16.66
CA GLU A 175 23.38 -0.20 -16.57
C GLU A 175 21.93 -0.62 -16.28
N LYS A 176 21.25 0.03 -15.33
CA LYS A 176 19.87 -0.30 -14.96
C LYS A 176 18.84 0.06 -16.01
N GLU A 177 18.99 1.19 -16.70
CA GLU A 177 18.15 1.52 -17.85
C GLU A 177 18.34 0.52 -19.00
N GLU A 178 19.58 0.07 -19.25
CA GLU A 178 19.86 -0.94 -20.26
C GLU A 178 19.25 -2.29 -19.89
N GLU A 179 19.41 -2.76 -18.65
CA GLU A 179 18.79 -3.98 -18.15
C GLU A 179 17.26 -3.91 -18.26
N GLN A 180 16.66 -2.78 -17.87
CA GLN A 180 15.21 -2.59 -17.94
C GLN A 180 14.68 -2.55 -19.39
N SER A 181 15.47 -2.06 -20.34
CA SER A 181 15.08 -2.04 -21.76
C SER A 181 15.02 -3.44 -22.39
N LYS A 182 15.63 -4.44 -21.73
CA LYS A 182 15.68 -5.84 -22.19
C LYS A 182 14.56 -6.70 -21.61
N THR A 183 13.93 -6.26 -20.51
CA THR A 183 12.79 -6.96 -19.88
C THR A 183 11.48 -6.53 -20.51
N ASP A 184 10.51 -7.43 -20.53
CA ASP A 184 9.19 -7.09 -21.03
C ASP A 184 8.46 -6.13 -20.08
N PRO A 185 7.58 -5.23 -20.58
CA PRO A 185 6.86 -4.27 -19.74
C PRO A 185 5.94 -4.90 -18.68
N TRP A 186 5.55 -6.17 -18.87
CA TRP A 186 4.70 -6.94 -17.98
C TRP A 186 5.46 -7.85 -17.01
N GLU A 187 6.78 -7.76 -16.97
CA GLU A 187 7.61 -8.40 -15.96
C GLU A 187 7.80 -7.49 -14.74
N GLU A 188 8.45 -8.01 -13.69
CA GLU A 188 8.83 -7.17 -12.56
C GLU A 188 9.95 -6.20 -12.97
N PRO A 189 9.87 -4.92 -12.58
CA PRO A 189 10.88 -3.94 -12.96
C PRO A 189 12.24 -4.31 -12.34
N VAL A 190 13.32 -4.15 -13.11
CA VAL A 190 14.70 -4.46 -12.70
C VAL A 190 15.17 -3.59 -11.54
N PHE A 191 14.66 -2.37 -11.47
CA PHE A 191 14.88 -1.43 -10.39
C PHE A 191 13.62 -0.58 -10.20
N THR A 192 13.44 -0.08 -8.99
CA THR A 192 12.28 0.72 -8.60
C THR A 192 12.63 2.20 -8.48
N SER A 193 11.63 3.05 -8.62
CA SER A 193 11.75 4.50 -8.40
C SER A 193 12.23 4.86 -6.99
N GLU A 194 11.98 3.99 -6.00
CA GLU A 194 12.44 4.13 -4.62
C GLU A 194 13.94 3.85 -4.44
N GLU A 195 14.52 2.97 -5.29
CA GLU A 195 15.96 2.65 -5.26
C GLU A 195 16.83 3.76 -5.83
N VAL A 196 16.31 4.51 -6.82
CA VAL A 196 17.02 5.58 -7.52
C VAL A 196 17.58 6.65 -6.57
N PRO A 197 16.81 7.28 -5.66
CA PRO A 197 17.35 8.31 -4.76
C PRO A 197 18.36 7.75 -3.74
N LEU A 198 18.28 6.46 -3.40
CA LEU A 198 19.20 5.84 -2.43
C LEU A 198 20.64 5.81 -2.92
N GLN A 199 20.87 5.82 -4.23
CA GLN A 199 22.20 5.86 -4.82
C GLN A 199 22.97 7.14 -4.48
N THR A 200 22.28 8.22 -4.07
CA THR A 200 22.96 9.47 -3.67
C THR A 200 23.44 9.48 -2.23
N LYS A 201 23.10 8.48 -1.42
CA LYS A 201 23.52 8.43 -0.01
C LYS A 201 25.03 8.43 0.15
N GLU A 202 25.76 7.76 -0.75
CA GLU A 202 27.22 7.72 -0.72
C GLU A 202 27.85 9.08 -1.05
N ILE A 203 27.15 9.92 -1.82
CA ILE A 203 27.63 11.28 -2.18
C ILE A 203 27.29 12.30 -1.08
N GLU A 204 26.25 12.05 -0.28
CA GLU A 204 25.80 12.93 0.80
C GLU A 204 26.46 12.63 2.16
N SER A 205 27.19 11.51 2.26
CA SER A 205 27.89 11.07 3.47
C SER A 205 29.27 11.71 3.57
#